data_AF-A0A3D9AFS8-F1
#
_entry.id   AF-A0A3D9AFS8-F1
#
_cell.length_a   1.000
_cell.length_b   1.000
_cell.length_c   1.000
_cell.angle_alpha   90.00
_cell.angle_beta   90.00
_cell.angle_gamma   90.00
#
_symmetry.space_group_name_H-M   'P 1'
#
loop_
_entity.id
_entity.type
_entity.pdbx_description
1 polymer ?
#
loop_
_entity_poly.entity_id
_entity_poly.type
_entity_poly.pdbx_seq_one_letter_code
_entity_poly.pdbx_strand_id
1 'polypeptide(L)'
;MDFATITSQKTMIFNLENKELYRNLILAEKLLFTAPKIKVARTLSWRKQYFKNVPGIYAFFETNDKIVYIGETGNLYKRMSDVTRTVNHTFRKQLGQLKFEGVKSNKKYDPEIEKMLDKYFDEELYVTFIEVNFGRLEIETFLIDKYQSKIINSEKKRKQEFNHDLIAEVEKYVIL
;
A
#
# COMPACT_ATOMS: atom_id res chain seq x y z
N MET A 1 -25.67 -50.38 -18.98
CA MET A 1 -24.85 -49.16 -19.02
C MET A 1 -24.86 -48.60 -17.62
N ASP A 2 -23.82 -48.89 -16.84
CA ASP A 2 -23.67 -48.39 -15.49
C ASP A 2 -23.20 -46.93 -15.53
N PHE A 3 -23.99 -46.05 -14.92
CA PHE A 3 -23.59 -44.67 -14.66
C PHE A 3 -22.56 -44.69 -13.54
N ALA A 4 -21.33 -44.31 -13.86
CA ALA A 4 -20.26 -44.18 -12.89
C ALA A 4 -20.66 -43.20 -11.78
N THR A 5 -20.68 -43.70 -10.55
CA THR A 5 -20.81 -42.93 -9.32
C THR A 5 -19.65 -41.93 -9.25
N ILE A 6 -19.93 -40.65 -9.49
CA ILE A 6 -18.95 -39.59 -9.26
C ILE A 6 -18.81 -39.45 -7.74
N THR A 7 -17.77 -40.07 -7.20
CA THR A 7 -17.39 -39.94 -5.78
C THR A 7 -17.17 -38.47 -5.46
N SER A 8 -17.92 -37.95 -4.47
CA SER A 8 -17.73 -36.62 -3.89
C SER A 8 -16.24 -36.45 -3.49
N GLN A 9 -15.50 -35.66 -4.26
CA GLN A 9 -14.14 -35.30 -3.88
C GLN A 9 -14.24 -34.43 -2.63
N LYS A 10 -13.79 -34.97 -1.50
CA LYS A 10 -13.63 -34.25 -0.24
C LYS A 10 -12.76 -33.02 -0.51
N THR A 11 -13.33 -31.83 -0.43
CA THR A 11 -12.59 -30.58 -0.59
C THR A 11 -11.49 -30.54 0.47
N MET A 12 -10.24 -30.58 0.03
CA MET A 12 -9.10 -30.38 0.89
C MET A 12 -9.03 -28.88 1.21
N ILE A 13 -9.50 -28.50 2.39
CA ILE A 13 -9.44 -27.11 2.86
C ILE A 13 -8.14 -26.93 3.62
N PHE A 14 -7.29 -26.04 3.14
CA PHE A 14 -6.15 -25.56 3.92
C PHE A 14 -6.64 -24.45 4.86
N ASN A 15 -6.73 -24.75 6.16
CA ASN A 15 -7.14 -23.79 7.18
C ASN A 15 -5.92 -23.30 7.96
N LEU A 16 -5.50 -22.08 7.68
CA LEU A 16 -4.81 -21.26 8.69
C LEU A 16 -5.89 -20.69 9.63
N GLU A 17 -5.63 -20.64 10.94
CA GLU A 17 -6.58 -19.98 11.83
C GLU A 17 -6.72 -18.51 11.44
N ASN A 18 -7.96 -18.08 11.18
CA ASN A 18 -8.24 -16.69 10.77
C ASN A 18 -7.64 -15.67 11.76
N LYS A 19 -7.56 -16.01 13.05
CA LYS A 19 -6.95 -15.16 14.09
C LYS A 19 -5.46 -14.92 13.86
N GLU A 20 -4.71 -15.94 13.47
CA GLU A 20 -3.27 -15.81 13.21
C GLU A 20 -3.01 -14.94 11.97
N LEU A 21 -3.79 -15.16 10.91
CA LEU A 21 -3.72 -14.33 9.70
C LEU A 21 -4.00 -12.86 10.03
N TYR A 22 -5.11 -12.57 10.70
CA TYR A 22 -5.45 -11.19 11.07
C TYR A 22 -4.44 -10.57 12.03
N ARG A 23 -3.88 -11.34 12.96
CA ARG A 23 -2.80 -10.88 13.84
C ARG A 23 -1.60 -10.38 13.04
N ASN A 24 -1.19 -11.11 11.99
CA ASN A 24 -0.08 -10.70 11.14
C ASN A 24 -0.39 -9.43 10.33
N LEU A 25 -1.63 -9.28 9.82
CA LEU A 25 -2.05 -8.07 9.13
C LEU A 25 -2.03 -6.84 10.05
N ILE A 26 -2.54 -6.98 11.28
CA ILE A 26 -2.55 -5.93 12.30
C ILE A 26 -1.12 -5.58 12.75
N LEU A 27 -0.25 -6.58 12.92
CA LEU A 27 1.15 -6.32 13.27
C LEU A 27 1.87 -5.54 12.16
N ALA A 28 1.65 -5.91 10.89
CA ALA A 28 2.22 -5.19 9.75
C ALA A 28 1.73 -3.73 9.68
N GLU A 29 0.43 -3.50 9.92
CA GLU A 29 -0.14 -2.15 10.04
C GLU A 29 0.58 -1.33 11.12
N LYS A 30 0.67 -1.88 12.34
CA LYS A 30 1.29 -1.21 13.49
C LYS A 30 2.74 -0.87 13.18
N LEU A 31 3.53 -1.85 12.74
CA LEU A 31 4.94 -1.64 12.36
C LEU A 31 5.09 -0.58 11.26
N LEU A 32 4.25 -0.62 10.22
CA LEU A 32 4.30 0.35 9.13
C LEU A 32 4.00 1.78 9.61
N PHE A 33 3.03 1.96 10.51
CA PHE A 33 2.59 3.30 10.91
C PHE A 33 3.41 3.89 12.06
N THR A 34 4.07 3.04 12.85
CA THR A 34 5.02 3.49 13.90
C THR A 34 6.46 3.57 13.41
N ALA A 35 6.78 3.04 12.23
CA ALA A 35 8.11 3.18 11.64
C ALA A 35 8.50 4.66 11.45
N PRO A 36 9.80 5.00 11.50
CA PRO A 36 10.26 6.37 11.32
C PRO A 36 9.75 6.97 10.00
N LYS A 37 9.14 8.15 10.09
CA LYS A 37 8.68 8.90 8.92
C LYS A 37 9.83 9.63 8.26
N ILE A 38 10.13 9.26 7.03
CA ILE A 38 11.23 9.84 6.26
C ILE A 38 10.64 10.92 5.36
N LYS A 39 11.13 12.16 5.49
CA LYS A 39 10.75 13.24 4.56
C LYS A 39 11.14 12.83 3.15
N VAL A 40 10.21 12.93 2.21
CA VAL A 40 10.47 12.56 0.81
C VAL A 40 11.42 13.59 0.19
N ALA A 41 12.42 13.09 -0.52
CA ALA A 41 13.23 13.90 -1.42
C ALA A 41 13.41 13.18 -2.75
N ARG A 42 13.49 13.93 -3.84
CA ARG A 42 13.50 13.34 -5.20
C ARG A 42 14.92 13.01 -5.72
N THR A 43 15.93 13.14 -4.87
CA THR A 43 17.34 12.96 -5.22
C THR A 43 17.78 11.49 -5.17
N LEU A 44 18.85 11.17 -5.92
CA LEU A 44 19.45 9.84 -5.88
C LEU A 44 20.09 9.52 -4.52
N SER A 45 20.70 10.52 -3.87
CA SER A 45 21.34 10.37 -2.56
C SER A 45 20.34 9.96 -1.49
N TRP A 46 19.18 10.63 -1.44
CA TRP A 46 18.09 10.28 -0.52
C TRP A 46 17.64 8.83 -0.70
N ARG A 47 17.41 8.40 -1.95
CA ARG A 47 16.99 7.01 -2.22
C ARG A 47 18.03 6.00 -1.73
N LYS A 48 19.32 6.25 -2.00
CA LYS A 48 20.42 5.37 -1.58
C LYS A 48 20.60 5.33 -0.06
N GLN A 49 20.32 6.43 0.62
CA GLN A 49 20.44 6.52 2.07
C GLN A 49 19.38 5.67 2.79
N TYR A 50 18.14 5.70 2.31
CA TYR A 50 17.01 5.15 3.06
C TYR A 50 16.47 3.81 2.55
N PHE A 51 16.70 3.45 1.28
CA PHE A 51 16.05 2.28 0.68
C PHE A 51 17.03 1.25 0.14
N LYS A 52 16.66 -0.03 0.28
CA LYS A 52 17.38 -1.20 -0.25
C LYS A 52 16.60 -1.86 -1.39
N ASN A 53 17.27 -2.75 -2.12
CA ASN A 53 16.69 -3.56 -3.20
C ASN A 53 15.91 -4.77 -2.66
N VAL A 54 14.89 -4.51 -1.85
CA VAL A 54 14.11 -5.53 -1.12
C VAL A 54 12.61 -5.29 -1.33
N PRO A 55 11.78 -6.35 -1.28
CA PRO A 55 10.33 -6.19 -1.35
C PRO A 55 9.76 -5.62 -0.05
N GLY A 56 8.61 -4.96 -0.14
CA GLY A 56 7.96 -4.39 1.04
C GLY A 56 6.68 -3.65 0.76
N ILE A 57 6.16 -3.05 1.82
CA ILE A 57 5.00 -2.17 1.83
C ILE A 57 5.44 -0.79 2.31
N TYR A 58 4.83 0.24 1.76
CA TYR A 58 5.07 1.62 2.14
C TYR A 58 3.74 2.37 2.28
N ALA A 59 3.75 3.40 3.12
CA ALA A 59 2.67 4.35 3.26
C ALA A 59 3.21 5.78 3.13
N PHE A 60 2.49 6.61 2.38
CA PHE A 60 2.75 8.03 2.29
C PHE A 60 1.82 8.80 3.22
N PHE A 61 2.39 9.83 3.84
CA PHE A 61 1.74 10.73 4.77
C PHE A 61 1.96 12.17 4.33
N GLU A 62 0.96 13.01 4.57
CA GLU A 62 1.08 14.46 4.62
C GLU A 62 1.67 14.89 5.97
N THR A 63 2.03 16.17 6.07
CA THR A 63 2.25 16.85 7.35
C THR A 63 1.06 16.59 8.29
N ASN A 64 1.32 16.49 9.60
CA ASN A 64 0.35 16.11 10.64
C ASN A 64 -0.09 14.62 10.61
N ASP A 65 0.77 13.73 10.13
CA ASP A 65 0.56 12.27 10.16
C ASP A 65 -0.70 11.78 9.41
N LYS A 66 -1.24 12.59 8.51
CA LYS A 66 -2.39 12.20 7.70
C LYS A 66 -1.95 11.25 6.59
N ILE A 67 -2.40 9.99 6.66
CA ILE A 67 -2.15 9.01 5.60
C ILE A 67 -2.80 9.42 4.29
N VAL A 68 -2.11 9.19 3.17
CA VAL A 68 -2.57 9.56 1.83
C VAL A 68 -2.60 8.38 0.88
N TYR A 69 -1.63 7.46 0.98
CA TYR A 69 -1.51 6.37 0.03
C TYR A 69 -0.79 5.18 0.66
N ILE A 70 -1.17 3.98 0.25
CA ILE A 70 -0.55 2.72 0.66
C ILE A 70 -0.16 1.96 -0.60
N GLY A 71 1.02 1.37 -0.63
CA GLY A 71 1.43 0.57 -1.76
C GLY A 71 2.40 -0.54 -1.39
N GLU A 72 2.43 -1.54 -2.25
CA GLU A 72 3.35 -2.67 -2.18
C GLU A 72 4.35 -2.66 -3.34
N THR A 73 5.53 -3.23 -3.15
CA THR A 73 6.54 -3.35 -4.22
C THR A 73 7.44 -4.56 -4.02
N GLY A 74 7.89 -5.17 -5.13
CA GLY A 74 8.93 -6.20 -5.12
C GLY A 74 10.33 -5.61 -4.90
N ASN A 75 10.46 -4.28 -4.98
CA ASN A 75 11.71 -3.56 -4.76
C ASN A 75 11.43 -2.12 -4.30
N LEU A 76 11.71 -1.81 -3.04
CA LEU A 76 11.50 -0.49 -2.43
C LEU A 76 12.36 0.60 -3.08
N TYR A 77 13.64 0.34 -3.29
CA TYR A 77 14.55 1.31 -3.92
C TYR A 77 14.08 1.74 -5.33
N LYS A 78 13.73 0.78 -6.20
CA LYS A 78 13.21 1.06 -7.54
C LYS A 78 11.87 1.79 -7.47
N ARG A 79 10.97 1.36 -6.59
CA ARG A 79 9.66 1.98 -6.43
C ARG A 79 9.75 3.44 -6.01
N MET A 80 10.67 3.78 -5.10
CA MET A 80 10.90 5.17 -4.69
C MET A 80 11.53 6.02 -5.79
N SER A 81 12.14 5.41 -6.82
CA SER A 81 12.54 6.12 -8.04
C SER A 81 11.37 6.35 -9.01
N ASP A 82 10.41 5.42 -9.06
CA ASP A 82 9.26 5.53 -9.96
C ASP A 82 8.20 6.50 -9.44
N VAL A 83 7.99 6.52 -8.13
CA VAL A 83 6.95 7.36 -7.50
C VAL A 83 7.15 8.86 -7.74
N THR A 84 8.39 9.30 -7.95
CA THR A 84 8.72 10.71 -8.24
C THR A 84 8.47 11.08 -9.71
N ARG A 85 7.96 10.18 -10.54
CA ARG A 85 7.70 10.39 -11.96
C ARG A 85 6.26 10.08 -12.31
N THR A 86 5.51 11.10 -12.76
CA THR A 86 4.09 10.98 -13.11
C THR A 86 3.82 9.87 -14.12
N VAL A 87 4.68 9.72 -15.13
CA VAL A 87 4.54 8.67 -16.16
C VAL A 87 4.61 7.25 -15.61
N ASN A 88 5.29 7.04 -14.49
CA ASN A 88 5.63 5.70 -13.99
C ASN A 88 4.75 5.22 -12.84
N HIS A 89 4.04 6.11 -12.13
CA HIS A 89 3.39 5.72 -10.88
C HIS A 89 1.98 6.28 -10.70
N THR A 90 1.04 5.39 -10.32
CA THR A 90 -0.38 5.68 -10.12
C THR A 90 -0.62 6.72 -9.02
N PHE A 91 0.05 6.60 -7.87
CA PHE A 91 -0.02 7.58 -6.78
C PHE A 91 0.18 9.02 -7.27
N ARG A 92 1.29 9.31 -7.96
CA ARG A 92 1.59 10.67 -8.42
C ARG A 92 0.59 11.17 -9.46
N LYS A 93 0.08 10.27 -10.33
CA LYS A 93 -1.04 10.61 -11.23
C LYS A 93 -2.29 10.99 -10.45
N GLN A 94 -2.71 10.17 -9.50
CA GLN A 94 -3.91 10.45 -8.68
C GLN A 94 -3.77 11.75 -7.89
N LEU A 95 -2.59 12.01 -7.35
CA LEU A 95 -2.30 13.25 -6.63
C LEU A 95 -2.47 14.48 -7.53
N GLY A 96 -1.89 14.45 -8.75
CA GLY A 96 -2.02 15.54 -9.71
C GLY A 96 -3.48 15.80 -10.11
N GLN A 97 -4.26 14.73 -10.29
CA GLN A 97 -5.68 14.85 -10.61
C GLN A 97 -6.49 15.42 -9.44
N LEU A 98 -6.32 14.89 -8.24
CA LEU A 98 -7.18 15.20 -7.09
C LEU A 98 -6.83 16.53 -6.41
N LYS A 99 -5.55 16.94 -6.42
CA LYS A 99 -5.11 18.17 -5.76
C LYS A 99 -4.93 19.35 -6.70
N PHE A 100 -4.61 19.09 -7.97
CA PHE A 100 -4.19 20.12 -8.93
C PHE A 100 -4.98 20.05 -10.24
N GLU A 101 -6.13 19.36 -10.23
CA GLU A 101 -7.09 19.28 -11.34
C GLU A 101 -6.49 18.76 -12.67
N GLY A 102 -5.40 17.99 -12.57
CA GLY A 102 -4.73 17.44 -13.73
C GLY A 102 -5.56 16.41 -14.48
N VAL A 103 -5.54 16.48 -15.81
CA VAL A 103 -6.22 15.50 -16.67
C VAL A 103 -5.38 14.23 -16.76
N LYS A 104 -5.86 13.16 -16.10
CA LYS A 104 -5.14 11.88 -16.01
C LYS A 104 -4.88 11.29 -17.40
N SER A 105 -3.62 11.00 -17.69
CA SER A 105 -3.21 10.34 -18.94
C SER A 105 -2.00 9.41 -18.75
N ASN A 106 -1.53 8.81 -19.84
CA ASN A 106 -0.27 8.06 -19.85
C ASN A 106 0.96 8.96 -20.04
N LYS A 107 0.76 10.26 -20.25
CA LYS A 107 1.82 11.26 -20.39
C LYS A 107 2.06 11.94 -19.05
N LYS A 108 3.11 12.78 -19.01
CA LYS A 108 3.28 13.74 -17.92
C LYS A 108 2.11 14.72 -17.91
N TYR A 109 1.87 15.35 -16.77
CA TYR A 109 1.04 16.53 -16.73
C TYR A 109 1.73 17.69 -17.46
N ASP A 110 1.00 18.77 -17.68
CA ASP A 110 1.60 20.02 -18.11
C ASP A 110 2.67 20.50 -17.09
N PRO A 111 3.61 21.35 -17.52
CA PRO A 111 4.71 21.78 -16.67
C PRO A 111 4.30 22.45 -15.36
N GLU A 112 3.14 23.12 -15.30
CA GLU A 112 2.69 23.81 -14.09
C GLU A 112 2.25 22.81 -13.03
N ILE A 113 1.44 21.81 -13.40
CA ILE A 113 1.03 20.74 -12.49
C ILE A 113 2.24 19.90 -12.05
N GLU A 114 3.18 19.60 -12.95
CA GLU A 114 4.41 18.88 -12.56
C GLU A 114 5.22 19.66 -11.52
N LYS A 115 5.30 20.99 -11.66
CA LYS A 115 5.96 21.86 -10.67
C LYS A 115 5.22 21.87 -9.33
N MET A 116 3.89 21.89 -9.32
CA MET A 116 3.09 21.81 -8.10
C MET A 116 3.25 20.45 -7.40
N LEU A 117 3.28 19.35 -8.17
CA LEU A 117 3.55 18.01 -7.65
C LEU A 117 4.94 17.92 -7.04
N ASP A 118 5.93 18.49 -7.71
CA ASP A 118 7.30 18.53 -7.21
C ASP A 118 7.40 19.29 -5.89
N LYS A 119 6.82 20.48 -5.82
CA LYS A 119 6.74 21.28 -4.59
C LYS A 119 6.06 20.48 -3.47
N TYR A 120 4.93 19.84 -3.77
CA TYR A 120 4.19 19.05 -2.78
C TYR A 120 5.00 17.84 -2.26
N PHE A 121 5.71 17.13 -3.13
CA PHE A 121 6.58 16.03 -2.72
C PHE A 121 7.68 16.49 -1.76
N ASP A 122 8.29 17.64 -2.06
CA ASP A 122 9.41 18.18 -1.29
C ASP A 122 8.94 18.81 0.04
N GLU A 123 7.77 19.44 0.08
CA GLU A 123 7.29 20.23 1.22
C GLU A 123 6.30 19.50 2.13
N GLU A 124 5.50 18.56 1.64
CA GLU A 124 4.39 17.98 2.41
C GLU A 124 4.51 16.48 2.66
N LEU A 125 5.33 15.77 1.88
CA LEU A 125 5.26 14.31 1.83
C LEU A 125 6.30 13.62 2.70
N TYR A 126 5.83 12.61 3.44
CA TYR A 126 6.64 11.69 4.23
C TYR A 126 6.31 10.24 3.85
N VAL A 127 7.26 9.34 4.03
CA VAL A 127 7.08 7.91 3.75
C VAL A 127 7.54 7.06 4.93
N THR A 128 6.78 6.00 5.22
CA THR A 128 7.24 4.87 6.02
C THR A 128 7.26 3.62 5.17
N PHE A 129 8.04 2.62 5.57
CA PHE A 129 8.05 1.32 4.92
C PHE A 129 8.44 0.20 5.89
N ILE A 130 8.05 -1.02 5.54
CA ILE A 130 8.54 -2.25 6.15
C ILE A 130 8.93 -3.25 5.06
N GLU A 131 10.00 -4.01 5.30
CA GLU A 131 10.41 -5.10 4.41
C GLU A 131 9.45 -6.29 4.58
N VAL A 132 8.90 -6.78 3.46
CA VAL A 132 7.92 -7.88 3.45
C VAL A 132 8.16 -8.72 2.21
N ASN A 133 8.72 -9.92 2.41
CA ASN A 133 9.07 -10.83 1.31
C ASN A 133 7.85 -11.55 0.73
N PHE A 134 6.88 -11.92 1.57
CA PHE A 134 5.68 -12.66 1.19
C PHE A 134 4.46 -12.11 1.94
N GLY A 135 3.26 -12.17 1.36
CA GLY A 135 2.03 -11.64 1.98
C GLY A 135 1.79 -10.14 1.75
N ARG A 136 2.63 -9.48 0.94
CA ARG A 136 2.58 -8.02 0.71
C ARG A 136 1.30 -7.54 0.03
N LEU A 137 0.71 -8.35 -0.86
CA LEU A 137 -0.55 -7.99 -1.54
C LEU A 137 -1.74 -8.08 -0.59
N GLU A 138 -1.74 -9.07 0.29
CA GLU A 138 -2.76 -9.32 1.30
C GLU A 138 -2.76 -8.19 2.33
N ILE A 139 -1.58 -7.80 2.82
CA ILE A 139 -1.44 -6.66 3.74
C ILE A 139 -1.85 -5.35 3.04
N GLU A 140 -1.39 -5.08 1.81
CA GLU A 140 -1.81 -3.87 1.08
C GLU A 140 -3.34 -3.83 0.90
N THR A 141 -3.95 -4.96 0.55
CA THR A 141 -5.40 -5.06 0.34
C THR A 141 -6.17 -4.81 1.64
N PHE A 142 -5.74 -5.42 2.74
CA PHE A 142 -6.30 -5.17 4.07
C PHE A 142 -6.21 -3.70 4.49
N LEU A 143 -5.03 -3.10 4.31
CA LEU A 143 -4.83 -1.70 4.68
C LEU A 143 -5.64 -0.75 3.79
N ILE A 144 -5.69 -1.00 2.48
CA ILE A 144 -6.50 -0.18 1.57
C ILE A 144 -7.97 -0.26 1.98
N ASP A 145 -8.49 -1.45 2.28
CA ASP A 145 -9.86 -1.65 2.74
C ASP A 145 -10.14 -0.90 4.06
N LYS A 146 -9.29 -1.08 5.09
CA LYS A 146 -9.42 -0.43 6.40
C LYS A 146 -9.35 1.11 6.32
N TYR A 147 -8.57 1.65 5.39
CA TYR A 147 -8.28 3.08 5.28
C TYR A 147 -8.88 3.77 4.05
N GLN A 148 -9.75 3.11 3.29
CA GLN A 148 -10.22 3.57 1.97
C GLN A 148 -10.76 5.00 1.98
N SER A 149 -11.46 5.43 3.04
CA SER A 149 -12.02 6.78 3.18
C SER A 149 -10.98 7.88 3.45
N LYS A 150 -9.74 7.51 3.74
CA LYS A 150 -8.65 8.43 4.13
C LYS A 150 -7.55 8.51 3.08
N ILE A 151 -7.46 7.53 2.18
CA ILE A 151 -6.39 7.41 1.17
C ILE A 151 -6.92 7.63 -0.24
N ILE A 152 -6.02 7.96 -1.16
CA ILE A 152 -6.36 8.19 -2.57
C ILE A 152 -6.25 6.93 -3.44
N ASN A 153 -5.90 5.78 -2.86
CA ASN A 153 -5.87 4.51 -3.57
C ASN A 153 -7.20 4.26 -4.28
N SER A 154 -7.15 3.84 -5.55
CA SER A 154 -8.37 3.45 -6.27
C SER A 154 -9.01 2.23 -5.59
N GLU A 155 -10.34 2.24 -5.53
CA GLU A 155 -11.10 1.08 -5.08
C GLU A 155 -10.81 -0.14 -5.96
N LYS A 156 -10.49 -1.28 -5.32
CA LYS A 156 -10.27 -2.54 -6.02
C LYS A 156 -11.62 -3.11 -6.45
N LYS A 157 -11.77 -3.46 -7.74
CA LYS A 157 -12.98 -4.09 -8.30
C LYS A 157 -13.32 -5.43 -7.65
N ARG A 158 -12.30 -6.19 -7.25
CA ARG A 158 -12.44 -7.44 -6.52
C ARG A 158 -12.18 -7.13 -5.05
N LYS A 159 -13.24 -7.20 -4.23
CA LYS A 159 -13.13 -7.02 -2.80
C LYS A 159 -12.78 -8.35 -2.16
N GLN A 160 -11.77 -8.33 -1.31
CA GLN A 160 -11.56 -9.41 -0.36
C GLN A 160 -12.42 -9.09 0.85
N GLU A 161 -13.25 -10.03 1.30
CA GLU A 161 -14.08 -9.83 2.47
C GLU A 161 -13.25 -10.08 3.74
N PHE A 162 -13.22 -9.10 4.62
CA PHE A 162 -12.56 -9.16 5.91
C PHE A 162 -13.60 -9.31 7.02
N ASN A 163 -13.36 -10.22 7.97
CA ASN A 163 -14.21 -10.34 9.15
C ASN A 163 -13.80 -9.25 10.17
N HIS A 164 -14.42 -8.07 10.05
CA HIS A 164 -14.07 -6.91 10.87
C HIS A 164 -14.34 -7.11 12.37
N ASP A 165 -15.33 -7.92 12.75
CA ASP A 165 -15.59 -8.24 14.15
C ASP A 165 -14.43 -9.06 14.75
N LEU A 166 -13.96 -10.07 14.02
CA LEU A 166 -12.81 -10.88 14.43
C LEU A 166 -11.51 -10.07 14.43
N ILE A 167 -11.33 -9.17 13.45
CA ILE A 167 -10.19 -8.25 13.41
C ILE A 167 -10.19 -7.38 14.67
N ALA A 168 -11.33 -6.77 15.02
CA ALA A 168 -11.46 -5.93 16.21
C ALA A 168 -11.25 -6.73 17.51
N GLU A 169 -11.62 -8.02 17.54
CA GLU A 169 -11.28 -8.92 18.66
C GLU A 169 -9.77 -9.13 18.76
N VAL A 170 -9.11 -9.52 17.66
CA VAL A 170 -7.67 -9.83 17.63
C VAL A 170 -6.83 -8.59 17.94
N GLU A 171 -7.21 -7.42 17.43
CA GLU A 171 -6.47 -6.16 17.58
C GLU A 171 -6.26 -5.75 19.05
N LYS A 172 -7.19 -6.14 19.94
CA LYS A 172 -7.09 -5.91 21.40
C LYS A 172 -5.89 -6.61 22.05
N TYR A 173 -5.40 -7.69 21.44
CA TYR A 173 -4.33 -8.54 21.98
C TYR A 173 -3.00 -8.41 21.23
N VAL A 174 -2.95 -7.64 20.14
CA VAL A 174 -1.70 -7.38 19.41
C VAL A 174 -0.99 -6.20 20.06
N ILE A 175 0.17 -6.43 20.67
CA ILE A 175 1.04 -5.39 21.24
C ILE A 175 2.32 -5.33 20.38
N LEU A 176 2.83 -4.12 20.14
CA LEU A 176 4.11 -3.88 19.45
C LEU A 176 5.29 -4.17 20.38
#